data_AF-A0A2J6RWN3-F1
#
_entry.id   AF-A0A2J6RWN3-F1
#
_cell.length_a   1.000
_cell.length_b   1.000
_cell.length_c   1.000
_cell.angle_alpha   90.00
_cell.angle_beta   90.00
_cell.angle_gamma   90.00
#
_symmetry.space_group_name_H-M   'P 1'
#
loop_
_entity.id
_entity.type
_entity.pdbx_description
1 polymer ?
#
loop_
_entity_poly.entity_id
_entity_poly.type
_entity_poly.pdbx_seq_one_letter_code
_entity_poly.pdbx_strand_id
1 'polypeptide(L)'
;MTSFATLFAVLSVLTMSALSFSANIPSNVNSLGCYHNDIVPAGNGFGYTSSQMTVENCYNVCSLANLKYFALYSSDGIHGDSCYCLSTLSSQATIGTDASCTLPCEGDSTQTCGAGTSSNGYNDLYTYNPVVGAVDG
;
A
#
# COMPACT_ATOMS: atom_id res chain seq x y z
N MET A 1 53.03 21.72 22.05
CA MET A 1 52.75 20.84 20.90
C MET A 1 51.85 19.71 21.36
N THR A 2 50.54 19.84 21.13
CA THR A 2 49.50 18.80 20.96
C THR A 2 48.15 19.51 21.07
N SER A 3 47.35 19.57 19.99
CA SER A 3 45.90 19.84 20.12
C SER A 3 45.16 19.46 18.83
N PHE A 4 44.59 18.26 18.87
CA PHE A 4 43.33 17.80 18.29
C PHE A 4 43.04 18.15 16.81
N ALA A 5 43.42 17.18 15.99
CA ALA A 5 42.85 16.87 14.70
C ALA A 5 41.29 16.86 14.69
N THR A 6 40.75 17.27 13.54
CA THR A 6 39.57 16.68 12.87
C THR A 6 38.19 16.73 13.54
N LEU A 7 37.99 17.43 14.65
CA LEU A 7 36.69 17.45 15.35
C LEU A 7 35.75 18.61 14.94
N PHE A 8 35.64 18.94 13.64
CA PHE A 8 34.67 19.95 13.18
C PHE A 8 33.73 19.47 12.05
N ALA A 9 33.82 18.21 11.62
CA ALA A 9 33.03 17.71 10.50
C ALA A 9 31.92 16.70 10.87
N VAL A 10 31.67 16.39 12.15
CA VAL A 10 30.74 15.30 12.52
C VAL A 10 29.70 15.63 13.61
N LEU A 11 29.59 16.88 14.07
CA LEU A 11 28.64 17.24 15.15
C LEU A 11 27.39 18.01 14.68
N SER A 12 27.11 18.08 13.38
CA SER A 12 25.92 18.75 12.84
C SER A 12 24.86 17.81 12.24
N VAL A 13 25.01 16.49 12.41
CA VAL A 13 24.05 15.49 11.87
C VAL A 13 23.17 14.86 12.95
N LEU A 14 23.20 15.35 14.19
CA LEU A 14 22.59 14.68 15.36
C LEU A 14 21.12 15.02 15.67
N THR A 15 20.42 15.72 14.79
CA THR A 15 18.94 15.79 14.87
C THR A 15 18.34 15.70 13.48
N MET A 16 18.63 14.62 12.75
CA MET A 16 17.70 14.18 11.72
C MET A 16 16.53 13.56 12.47
N SER A 17 15.63 14.42 12.97
CA SER A 17 14.30 13.99 13.40
C SER A 17 13.77 13.10 12.30
N ALA A 18 13.59 11.81 12.61
CA ALA A 18 12.80 10.92 11.79
C ALA A 18 11.40 11.52 11.74
N LEU A 19 11.18 12.41 10.77
CA LEU A 19 9.85 12.73 10.34
C LEU A 19 9.34 11.40 9.83
N SER A 20 8.49 10.76 10.62
CA SER A 20 7.58 9.75 10.13
C SER A 20 6.83 10.42 8.98
N PHE A 21 7.30 10.23 7.75
CA PHE A 21 6.50 10.49 6.57
C PHE A 21 5.44 9.39 6.55
N SER A 22 4.48 9.47 7.48
CA SER A 22 3.17 8.90 7.20
C SER A 22 2.69 9.73 6.02
N ALA A 23 2.85 9.17 4.82
CA ALA A 23 2.16 9.72 3.66
C ALA A 23 0.67 9.70 4.05
N ASN A 24 0.02 10.85 4.00
CA ASN A 24 -1.41 10.87 4.25
C ASN A 24 -2.08 10.21 3.05
N ILE A 25 -2.82 9.14 3.29
CA ILE A 25 -3.69 8.52 2.30
C ILE A 25 -4.55 9.62 1.66
N PRO A 26 -4.56 9.77 0.32
CA PRO A 26 -5.33 10.80 -0.35
C PRO A 26 -6.80 10.76 0.06
N SER A 27 -7.42 11.92 0.29
CA SER A 27 -8.80 12.01 0.79
C SER A 27 -9.87 11.44 -0.16
N ASN A 28 -9.51 11.18 -1.43
CA ASN A 28 -10.38 10.54 -2.42
C ASN A 28 -10.27 9.01 -2.43
N VAL A 29 -9.36 8.43 -1.65
CA VAL A 29 -9.23 6.98 -1.42
C VAL A 29 -10.16 6.58 -0.28
N ASN A 30 -10.96 5.54 -0.50
CA ASN A 30 -11.87 4.98 0.48
C ASN A 30 -11.56 3.51 0.66
N SER A 31 -11.38 3.08 1.92
CA SER A 31 -11.32 1.66 2.25
C SER A 31 -12.71 1.04 2.08
N LEU A 32 -12.77 -0.11 1.41
CA LEU A 32 -13.95 -0.95 1.32
C LEU A 32 -13.94 -2.05 2.40
N GLY A 33 -12.81 -2.23 3.07
CA GLY A 33 -12.61 -3.21 4.13
C GLY A 33 -11.72 -4.37 3.72
N CYS A 34 -11.67 -5.37 4.61
CA CYS A 34 -10.88 -6.58 4.43
C CYS A 34 -11.68 -7.66 3.68
N TYR A 35 -11.11 -8.24 2.62
CA TYR A 35 -11.77 -9.24 1.77
C TYR A 35 -10.89 -10.46 1.54
N HIS A 36 -11.49 -11.63 1.41
CA HIS A 36 -10.78 -12.85 1.02
C HIS A 36 -10.18 -12.69 -0.40
N ASN A 37 -9.23 -13.55 -0.77
CA ASN A 37 -8.55 -13.55 -2.07
C ASN A 37 -9.45 -13.75 -3.31
N ASP A 38 -10.76 -13.89 -3.14
CA ASP A 38 -11.74 -14.15 -4.20
C ASP A 38 -12.27 -12.85 -4.86
N ILE A 39 -11.66 -11.71 -4.52
CA ILE A 39 -11.98 -10.38 -5.07
C ILE A 39 -11.61 -10.20 -6.54
N VAL A 40 -10.60 -10.92 -7.04
CA VAL A 40 -10.03 -10.71 -8.39
C VAL A 40 -10.78 -11.57 -9.42
N PRO A 41 -11.59 -10.99 -10.32
CA PRO A 41 -12.11 -11.73 -11.46
C PRO A 41 -10.94 -12.08 -12.40
N ALA A 42 -10.93 -13.30 -12.94
CA ALA A 42 -9.88 -13.72 -13.88
C ALA A 42 -9.77 -12.74 -15.07
N GLY A 43 -8.57 -12.23 -15.32
CA GLY A 43 -8.25 -11.38 -16.48
C GLY A 43 -8.58 -9.89 -16.34
N ASN A 44 -8.98 -9.41 -15.16
CA ASN A 44 -9.31 -8.00 -14.94
C ASN A 44 -8.24 -7.31 -14.06
N GLY A 45 -7.19 -6.78 -14.67
CA GLY A 45 -6.20 -5.96 -13.99
C GLY A 45 -4.78 -6.50 -14.01
N PHE A 46 -3.95 -6.00 -13.10
CA PHE A 46 -2.56 -6.44 -12.94
C PHE A 46 -2.10 -6.26 -11.50
N GLY A 47 -1.12 -7.07 -11.08
CA GLY A 47 -0.49 -6.97 -9.78
C GLY A 47 1.01 -6.72 -9.90
N TYR A 48 1.59 -6.18 -8.83
CA TYR A 48 3.03 -5.98 -8.69
C TYR A 48 3.43 -6.03 -7.21
N THR A 49 4.71 -6.26 -6.96
CA THR A 49 5.30 -6.24 -5.62
C THR A 49 6.31 -5.11 -5.48
N SER A 50 6.51 -4.62 -4.26
CA SER A 50 7.47 -3.56 -3.95
C SER A 50 7.85 -3.61 -2.47
N SER A 51 9.15 -3.50 -2.17
CA SER A 51 9.61 -3.37 -0.78
C SER A 51 9.24 -2.03 -0.14
N GLN A 52 8.72 -1.09 -0.94
CA GLN A 52 8.24 0.22 -0.51
C GLN A 52 6.71 0.30 -0.61
N MET A 53 6.02 -0.84 -0.51
CA MET A 53 4.56 -0.90 -0.65
C MET A 53 3.88 -0.07 0.45
N THR A 54 2.94 0.76 0.04
CA THR A 54 2.06 1.58 0.87
C THR A 54 0.71 1.71 0.16
N VAL A 55 -0.33 2.10 0.89
CA VAL A 55 -1.65 2.42 0.32
C VAL A 55 -1.51 3.49 -0.75
N GLU A 56 -0.67 4.51 -0.56
CA GLU A 56 -0.43 5.57 -1.53
C GLU A 56 0.30 5.07 -2.77
N ASN A 57 1.30 4.21 -2.60
CA ASN A 57 2.03 3.62 -3.71
C ASN A 57 1.09 2.82 -4.61
N CYS A 58 0.27 1.96 -3.99
CA CYS A 58 -0.73 1.16 -4.69
C CYS A 58 -1.76 2.04 -5.41
N TYR A 59 -2.34 3.03 -4.71
CA TYR A 59 -3.24 4.01 -5.30
C TYR A 59 -2.62 4.73 -6.51
N ASN A 60 -1.41 5.25 -6.38
CA ASN A 60 -0.76 6.03 -7.45
C ASN A 60 -0.60 5.20 -8.72
N VAL A 61 -0.16 3.94 -8.60
CA VAL A 61 0.00 3.06 -9.76
C VAL A 61 -1.35 2.68 -10.38
N CYS A 62 -2.33 2.30 -9.57
CA CYS A 62 -3.64 1.89 -10.09
C CYS A 62 -4.43 3.06 -10.69
N SER A 63 -4.27 4.25 -10.14
CA SER A 63 -4.89 5.48 -10.67
C SER A 63 -4.32 5.89 -12.02
N LEU A 64 -3.00 5.78 -12.22
CA LEU A 64 -2.36 6.01 -13.52
C LEU A 64 -2.81 5.00 -14.58
N ALA A 65 -3.19 3.79 -14.16
CA ALA A 65 -3.75 2.77 -15.03
C ALA A 65 -5.26 2.91 -15.27
N ASN A 66 -5.92 3.92 -14.70
CA ASN A 66 -7.37 4.12 -14.76
C ASN A 66 -8.19 2.90 -14.25
N LEU A 67 -7.68 2.20 -13.23
CA LEU A 67 -8.34 1.04 -12.62
C LEU A 67 -8.95 1.43 -11.27
N LYS A 68 -10.29 1.38 -11.20
CA LYS A 68 -11.10 1.96 -10.11
C LYS A 68 -10.81 1.40 -8.71
N TYR A 69 -10.41 0.14 -8.61
CA TYR A 69 -10.18 -0.54 -7.34
C TYR A 69 -8.73 -0.96 -7.23
N PHE A 70 -8.24 -1.07 -6.01
CA PHE A 70 -6.95 -1.67 -5.73
C PHE A 70 -6.98 -2.43 -4.41
N ALA A 71 -6.18 -3.49 -4.33
CA ALA A 71 -6.10 -4.37 -3.18
C ALA A 71 -4.66 -4.53 -2.74
N LEU A 72 -4.39 -4.33 -1.45
CA LEU A 72 -3.09 -4.60 -0.86
C LEU A 72 -3.11 -5.97 -0.19
N TYR A 73 -2.06 -6.75 -0.42
CA TYR A 73 -1.99 -8.13 0.03
C TYR A 73 -0.53 -8.56 0.26
N SER A 74 -0.37 -9.80 0.73
CA SER A 74 0.93 -10.42 0.92
C SER A 74 1.20 -11.46 -0.16
N SER A 75 2.33 -11.35 -0.85
CA SER A 75 2.73 -12.36 -1.84
C SER A 75 3.15 -13.68 -1.21
N ASP A 76 3.76 -13.62 -0.02
CA ASP A 76 4.38 -14.74 0.69
C ASP A 76 3.70 -15.08 2.02
N GLY A 77 2.69 -14.30 2.41
CA GLY A 77 1.97 -14.39 3.68
C GLY A 77 2.69 -13.80 4.88
N ILE A 78 3.83 -13.13 4.66
CA ILE A 78 4.70 -12.59 5.70
C ILE A 78 4.93 -11.09 5.50
N HIS A 79 4.99 -10.59 4.27
CA HIS A 79 5.26 -9.18 3.97
C HIS A 79 4.07 -8.54 3.26
N GLY A 80 3.66 -7.34 3.70
CA GLY A 80 2.67 -6.51 3.04
C GLY A 80 3.29 -5.78 1.86
N ASP A 81 3.67 -6.56 0.84
CA ASP A 81 4.58 -6.15 -0.24
C ASP A 81 3.86 -6.00 -1.59
N SER A 82 2.58 -6.35 -1.67
CA SER A 82 1.90 -6.56 -2.94
C SER A 82 0.68 -5.66 -3.12
N CYS A 83 0.46 -5.27 -4.38
CA CYS A 83 -0.66 -4.46 -4.83
C CYS A 83 -1.29 -5.10 -6.06
N TYR A 84 -2.61 -5.09 -6.14
CA TYR A 84 -3.35 -5.52 -7.30
C TYR A 84 -4.34 -4.44 -7.74
N CYS A 85 -4.24 -3.98 -8.98
CA CYS A 85 -5.12 -2.98 -9.58
C CYS A 85 -6.26 -3.67 -10.35
N LEU A 86 -7.50 -3.20 -10.20
CA LEU A 86 -8.71 -3.88 -10.68
C LEU A 86 -9.69 -2.87 -11.31
N SER A 87 -10.28 -3.22 -12.45
CA SER A 87 -11.38 -2.44 -13.04
C SER A 87 -12.73 -2.76 -12.39
N THR A 88 -12.92 -4.02 -11.98
CA THR A 88 -14.15 -4.56 -11.42
C THR A 88 -13.82 -5.54 -10.30
N LEU A 89 -14.78 -5.73 -9.39
CA LEU A 89 -14.69 -6.71 -8.31
C LEU A 89 -15.49 -7.97 -8.67
N SER A 90 -15.05 -9.11 -8.17
CA SER A 90 -15.81 -10.37 -8.26
C SER A 90 -17.17 -10.22 -7.57
N SER A 91 -18.24 -10.71 -8.21
CA SER A 91 -19.56 -10.80 -7.57
C SER A 91 -19.61 -11.82 -6.43
N GLN A 92 -18.57 -12.64 -6.30
CA GLN A 92 -18.41 -13.65 -5.27
C GLN A 92 -17.41 -13.23 -4.19
N ALA A 93 -17.00 -11.95 -4.15
CA ALA A 93 -16.06 -11.45 -3.15
C ALA A 93 -16.58 -11.68 -1.72
N THR A 94 -15.79 -12.38 -0.91
CA THR A 94 -16.14 -12.70 0.47
C THR A 94 -15.57 -11.63 1.40
N ILE A 95 -16.45 -11.02 2.19
CA ILE A 95 -16.07 -10.01 3.20
C ILE A 95 -15.44 -10.71 4.40
N GLY A 96 -14.24 -10.27 4.78
CA GLY A 96 -13.57 -10.64 6.02
C GLY A 96 -13.90 -9.69 7.18
N THR A 97 -13.26 -9.90 8.32
CA THR A 97 -13.27 -8.92 9.41
C THR A 97 -12.03 -8.04 9.32
N ASP A 98 -12.06 -6.82 9.85
CA ASP A 98 -10.85 -5.98 9.89
C ASP A 98 -9.68 -6.67 10.63
N ALA A 99 -9.99 -7.53 11.61
CA ALA A 99 -9.00 -8.36 12.30
C ALA A 99 -8.31 -9.40 11.41
N SER A 100 -8.85 -9.65 10.20
CA SER A 100 -8.28 -10.54 9.20
C SER A 100 -7.22 -9.84 8.34
N CYS A 101 -7.15 -8.50 8.32
CA CYS A 101 -6.15 -7.72 7.58
C CYS A 101 -5.33 -6.87 8.56
N THR A 102 -4.29 -7.47 9.12
CA THR A 102 -3.45 -6.83 10.15
C THR A 102 -1.98 -6.77 9.77
N LEU A 103 -1.63 -7.23 8.56
CA LEU A 103 -0.25 -7.26 8.14
C LEU A 103 0.22 -5.84 7.80
N PRO A 104 1.30 -5.33 8.42
CA PRO A 104 1.81 -4.01 8.10
C PRO A 104 2.33 -3.94 6.66
N CYS A 105 2.14 -2.79 6.02
CA CYS A 105 2.77 -2.52 4.73
C CYS A 105 4.29 -2.39 4.87
N GLU A 106 5.03 -2.92 3.90
CA GLU A 106 6.50 -2.96 3.97
C GLU A 106 7.14 -1.57 3.92
N GLY A 107 6.53 -0.64 3.17
CA GLY A 107 6.98 0.75 3.05
C GLY A 107 6.47 1.70 4.14
N ASP A 108 5.41 1.35 4.88
CA ASP A 108 4.87 2.12 6.00
C ASP A 108 4.14 1.20 6.99
N SER A 109 4.77 0.92 8.13
CA SER A 109 4.22 0.02 9.14
C SER A 109 3.02 0.58 9.91
N THR A 110 2.63 1.83 9.66
CA THR A 110 1.40 2.42 10.20
C THR A 110 0.15 2.09 9.37
N GLN A 111 0.34 1.50 8.19
CA GLN A 111 -0.71 1.09 7.27
C GLN A 111 -0.83 -0.44 7.20
N THR A 112 -2.00 -0.93 6.80
CA THR A 112 -2.25 -2.38 6.63
C THR A 112 -2.29 -2.77 5.16
N CYS A 113 -1.77 -3.96 4.88
CA CYS A 113 -1.58 -4.54 3.55
C CYS A 113 -2.07 -6.00 3.49
N GLY A 114 -3.28 -6.25 4.00
CA GLY A 114 -3.93 -7.55 3.99
C GLY A 114 -3.43 -8.50 5.07
N ALA A 115 -3.46 -9.81 4.80
CA ALA A 115 -2.80 -10.85 5.60
C ALA A 115 -2.78 -12.21 4.87
N GLY A 116 -1.91 -13.12 5.32
CA GLY A 116 -1.96 -14.54 4.96
C GLY A 116 -1.49 -14.86 3.54
N THR A 117 -1.37 -16.15 3.24
CA THR A 117 -0.87 -16.65 1.95
C THR A 117 -1.98 -16.77 0.92
N SER A 118 -1.62 -16.78 -0.37
CA SER A 118 -2.53 -16.79 -1.51
C SER A 118 -3.74 -17.72 -1.44
N SER A 119 -3.77 -18.87 -0.76
CA SER A 119 -4.97 -19.73 -0.65
C SER A 119 -5.95 -19.37 0.48
N ASN A 120 -5.48 -18.71 1.55
CA ASN A 120 -6.26 -18.30 2.73
C ASN A 120 -6.01 -16.83 3.09
N GLY A 121 -5.65 -16.03 2.08
CA GLY A 121 -5.22 -14.66 2.24
C GLY A 121 -6.40 -13.70 2.26
N TYR A 122 -6.21 -12.59 2.95
CA TYR A 122 -7.08 -11.44 2.94
C TYR A 122 -6.36 -10.24 2.34
N ASN A 123 -7.12 -9.37 1.70
CA ASN A 123 -6.65 -8.16 1.05
C ASN A 123 -7.35 -6.96 1.68
N ASP A 124 -6.60 -5.89 1.93
CA ASP A 124 -7.19 -4.59 2.21
C ASP A 124 -7.62 -3.97 0.89
N LEU A 125 -8.94 -3.88 0.69
CA LEU A 125 -9.54 -3.43 -0.56
C LEU A 125 -9.92 -1.95 -0.48
N TYR A 126 -9.61 -1.23 -1.55
CA TYR A 126 -9.89 0.20 -1.67
C TYR A 126 -10.54 0.53 -3.01
N THR A 127 -11.29 1.63 -3.01
CA THR A 127 -11.73 2.33 -4.22
C THR A 127 -11.29 3.77 -4.12
N TYR A 128 -11.19 4.46 -5.25
CA TYR A 128 -11.09 5.92 -5.24
C TYR A 128 -12.09 6.52 -6.21
N ASN A 129 -12.49 7.76 -5.91
CA ASN A 129 -13.22 8.57 -6.88
C ASN A 129 -12.19 9.29 -7.74
N PRO A 130 -12.26 9.14 -9.09
CA PRO A 130 -11.46 9.98 -9.97
C PRO A 130 -11.75 11.44 -9.64
N VAL A 131 -10.72 12.23 -9.36
CA VAL A 131 -10.90 13.67 -9.22
C VAL A 131 -11.41 14.16 -10.57
N VAL A 132 -12.67 14.61 -10.61
CA VAL A 132 -13.39 15.03 -11.81
C VAL A 132 -12.60 16.20 -12.43
N GLY A 133 -11.67 15.89 -13.33
CA GLY A 133 -10.67 16.84 -13.81
C GLY A 133 -9.48 16.22 -14.57
N ALA A 134 -9.17 14.94 -14.36
CA ALA A 134 -8.18 14.21 -15.17
C ALA A 134 -8.86 13.52 -16.37
N VAL A 135 -9.36 14.32 -17.31
CA VAL A 135 -9.68 13.87 -18.68
C VAL A 135 -8.69 14.58 -19.59
N ASP A 136 -7.51 14.01 -19.74
CA ASP A 136 -6.61 14.40 -20.82
C ASP A 136 -7.18 13.78 -22.11
N GLY A 137 -7.66 14.67 -23.00
CA GLY A 137 -8.20 14.33 -24.32
C GLY A 137 -7.14 14.03 -25.37
#